data_AF-A0A117S6J7-F1
#
_entry.id   AF-A0A117S6J7-F1
#
_cell.length_a   1.000
_cell.length_b   1.000
_cell.length_c   1.000
_cell.angle_alpha   90.00
_cell.angle_beta   90.00
_cell.angle_gamma   90.00
#
_symmetry.space_group_name_H-M   'P 1'
#
loop_
_entity.id
_entity.type
_entity.pdbx_description
1 polymer ?
#
loop_
_entity_poly.entity_id
_entity_poly.type
_entity_poly.pdbx_seq_one_letter_code
_entity_poly.pdbx_strand_id
1 'polypeptide(L)'
;MSRILLGLFLGLALASVGLYWWEGRAQVEEKAPPPPSPEQVGPSPDELPITNPGDMQGPVPPEATELTREQRRFFRYDRNRDRVITRNEMLSTRSDGFRSLDKDGNNLLTFEEWAVTTAERFEGADADGDGKLTPKEFATTAPKPGAKKASCRC
;
A
#
# COMPACT_ATOMS: atom_id res chain seq x y z
N MET A 1 -59.71 26.69 31.33
CA MET A 1 -59.78 27.34 30.00
C MET A 1 -58.43 27.68 29.38
N SER A 2 -57.53 28.41 30.06
CA SER A 2 -56.29 28.96 29.45
C SER A 2 -55.39 27.93 28.74
N ARG A 3 -55.21 26.72 29.31
CA ARG A 3 -54.39 25.66 28.68
C ARG A 3 -54.96 25.10 27.37
N ILE A 4 -56.29 25.10 27.22
CA ILE A 4 -56.96 24.60 26.00
C ILE A 4 -56.84 25.65 24.88
N LEU A 5 -56.99 26.94 25.22
CA LEU A 5 -56.78 28.05 24.28
C LEU A 5 -55.33 28.12 23.81
N LEU A 6 -54.37 27.91 24.73
CA LEU A 6 -52.95 27.89 24.40
C LEU A 6 -52.61 26.70 23.49
N GLY A 7 -53.18 25.52 23.74
CA GLY A 7 -53.03 24.35 22.87
C GLY A 7 -53.61 24.56 21.46
N LEU A 8 -54.79 25.19 21.35
CA LEU A 8 -55.40 25.47 20.05
C LEU A 8 -54.58 26.50 19.25
N PHE A 9 -54.05 27.52 19.91
CA PHE A 9 -53.18 28.51 19.28
C PHE A 9 -51.88 27.88 18.79
N LEU A 10 -51.26 27.02 19.61
CA LEU A 10 -50.01 26.34 19.25
C LEU A 10 -50.21 25.33 18.11
N GLY A 11 -51.36 24.65 18.09
CA GLY A 11 -51.77 23.78 16.98
C GLY A 11 -51.95 24.54 15.67
N LEU A 12 -52.63 25.70 15.70
CA LEU A 12 -52.78 26.56 14.53
C LEU A 12 -51.44 27.12 14.05
N ALA A 13 -50.56 27.51 14.97
CA ALA A 13 -49.21 27.99 14.63
C ALA A 13 -48.41 26.89 13.91
N LEU A 14 -48.41 25.66 14.43
CA LEU A 14 -47.71 24.53 13.79
C LEU A 14 -48.31 24.17 12.43
N ALA A 15 -49.64 24.20 12.30
CA ALA A 15 -50.31 23.97 11.02
C ALA A 15 -49.93 25.03 9.98
N SER A 16 -49.86 26.30 10.38
CA SER A 16 -49.48 27.41 9.50
C SER A 16 -48.03 27.30 9.01
N VAL A 17 -47.10 26.92 9.91
CA VAL A 17 -45.69 26.67 9.54
C VAL A 17 -45.57 25.46 8.61
N GLY A 18 -46.33 24.40 8.87
CA GLY A 18 -46.37 23.22 8.00
C GLY A 18 -46.85 23.55 6.58
N LEU A 19 -47.93 24.33 6.46
CA LEU A 19 -48.47 24.78 5.18
C LEU A 19 -47.49 25.72 4.44
N TYR A 20 -46.84 26.64 5.17
CA TYR A 20 -45.82 27.51 4.59
C TYR A 20 -44.61 26.72 4.07
N TRP A 21 -44.17 25.69 4.80
CA TRP A 21 -43.07 24.83 4.35
C TRP A 21 -43.46 23.98 3.13
N TRP A 22 -44.72 23.55 3.05
CA TRP A 22 -45.24 22.83 1.89
C TRP A 22 -45.32 23.74 0.64
N GLU A 23 -45.93 24.91 0.74
CA GLU A 23 -46.04 25.84 -0.39
C GLU A 23 -44.67 26.38 -0.84
N GLY A 24 -43.74 26.60 0.09
CA GLY A 24 -42.39 27.07 -0.23
C GLY A 24 -41.61 26.12 -1.14
N ARG A 25 -41.79 24.80 -1.02
CA ARG A 25 -41.15 23.83 -1.92
C ARG A 25 -41.71 23.84 -3.34
N ALA A 26 -43.02 24.05 -3.48
CA ALA A 26 -43.68 24.05 -4.79
C ALA A 26 -43.23 25.24 -5.67
N GLN A 27 -43.06 26.42 -5.08
CA GLN A 27 -42.59 27.63 -5.79
C GLN A 27 -41.15 27.50 -6.32
N VAL A 28 -40.29 26.74 -5.63
CA VAL A 28 -38.90 26.51 -6.05
C VAL A 28 -38.85 25.64 -7.31
N GLU A 29 -39.77 24.67 -7.45
CA GLU A 29 -39.85 23.83 -8.64
C GLU A 29 -40.53 24.55 -9.81
N GLU A 30 -41.56 25.37 -9.56
CA GLU A 30 -42.29 26.09 -10.61
C GLU A 30 -41.45 27.21 -11.26
N LYS A 31 -40.58 27.86 -10.50
CA LYS A 31 -39.65 28.89 -11.01
C LYS A 31 -38.26 28.35 -11.34
N ALA A 32 -38.05 27.04 -11.22
CA ALA A 32 -36.82 26.45 -11.69
C ALA A 32 -36.77 26.65 -13.22
N PRO A 33 -35.67 27.20 -13.77
CA PRO A 33 -35.49 27.17 -15.21
C PRO A 33 -35.57 25.71 -15.67
N PRO A 34 -36.19 25.42 -16.82
CA PRO A 34 -36.24 24.07 -17.34
C PRO A 34 -34.82 23.52 -17.37
N PRO A 35 -34.60 22.24 -17.00
CA PRO A 35 -33.29 21.64 -17.13
C PRO A 35 -32.80 21.88 -18.56
N PRO A 36 -31.52 22.29 -18.75
CA PRO A 36 -31.00 22.46 -20.09
C PRO A 36 -31.29 21.16 -20.87
N SER A 37 -31.80 21.30 -22.10
CA SER A 37 -31.89 20.15 -23.01
C SER A 37 -30.58 19.39 -22.92
N PRO A 38 -30.60 18.04 -22.87
CA PRO A 38 -29.35 17.29 -22.85
C PRO A 38 -28.52 17.78 -24.02
N GLU A 39 -27.44 18.51 -23.71
CA GLU A 39 -26.41 18.84 -24.69
C GLU A 39 -26.07 17.51 -25.32
N GLN A 40 -26.24 17.43 -26.64
CA GLN A 40 -25.75 16.28 -27.37
C GLN A 40 -24.27 16.21 -27.02
N VAL A 41 -23.92 15.18 -26.25
CA VAL A 41 -22.55 14.88 -25.88
C VAL A 41 -21.85 14.62 -27.20
N GLY A 42 -21.24 15.66 -27.76
CA GLY A 42 -20.25 15.49 -28.81
C GLY A 42 -19.17 14.57 -28.25
N PRO A 43 -18.51 13.77 -29.10
CA PRO A 43 -17.46 12.86 -28.65
C PRO A 43 -16.48 13.66 -27.81
N SER A 44 -16.23 13.19 -26.58
CA SER A 44 -15.34 13.91 -25.69
C SER A 44 -13.95 13.97 -26.36
N PRO A 45 -13.18 15.07 -26.22
CA PRO A 45 -11.86 15.18 -26.84
C PRO A 45 -10.90 14.03 -26.46
N ASP A 46 -11.17 13.37 -25.34
CA ASP A 46 -10.41 12.25 -24.79
C ASP A 46 -10.98 10.87 -25.19
N GLU A 47 -12.09 10.82 -25.93
CA GLU A 47 -12.68 9.57 -26.42
C GLU A 47 -11.87 9.07 -27.62
N LEU A 48 -10.95 8.14 -27.33
CA LEU A 48 -10.19 7.47 -28.39
C LEU A 48 -11.17 6.78 -29.35
N PRO A 49 -11.03 6.96 -30.67
CA PRO A 49 -11.89 6.28 -31.63
C PRO A 49 -11.70 4.77 -31.48
N ILE A 50 -12.73 4.10 -31.00
CA ILE A 50 -12.76 2.64 -30.87
C ILE A 50 -12.91 2.08 -32.29
N THR A 51 -11.78 1.85 -32.95
CA THR A 51 -11.74 1.12 -34.21
C THR A 51 -11.57 -0.36 -33.89
N ASN A 52 -12.44 -1.22 -34.42
CA ASN A 52 -12.26 -2.66 -34.33
C ASN A 52 -11.28 -3.07 -35.44
N PRO A 53 -10.04 -3.47 -35.12
CA PRO A 53 -9.04 -3.81 -36.13
C PRO A 53 -9.37 -5.11 -36.90
N GLY A 54 -10.42 -5.85 -36.54
CA GLY A 54 -10.74 -7.13 -37.16
C GLY A 54 -9.55 -8.09 -37.08
N ASP A 55 -9.17 -8.67 -38.22
CA ASP A 55 -8.03 -9.59 -38.35
C ASP A 55 -6.70 -8.89 -38.69
N MET A 56 -6.60 -7.56 -38.53
CA MET A 56 -5.37 -6.84 -38.83
C MET A 56 -4.26 -7.20 -37.83
N GLN A 57 -3.27 -7.96 -38.31
CA GLN A 57 -2.05 -8.25 -37.56
C GLN A 57 -1.02 -7.14 -37.82
N GLY A 58 -0.68 -6.38 -36.78
CA GLY A 58 0.41 -5.41 -36.85
C GLY A 58 1.78 -6.06 -37.08
N PRO A 59 2.81 -5.28 -37.44
CA PRO A 59 4.17 -5.79 -37.53
C PRO A 59 4.59 -6.42 -36.20
N VAL A 60 5.46 -7.44 -36.26
CA VAL A 60 5.99 -8.10 -35.07
C VAL A 60 6.60 -7.03 -34.15
N PRO A 61 6.18 -6.95 -32.87
CA PRO A 61 6.76 -6.01 -31.94
C PRO A 61 8.28 -6.17 -31.86
N PRO A 62 9.04 -5.07 -31.70
CA PRO A 62 10.49 -5.18 -31.52
C PRO A 62 10.80 -6.03 -30.29
N GLU A 63 11.85 -6.85 -30.38
CA GLU A 63 12.34 -7.60 -29.21
C GLU A 63 12.79 -6.63 -28.12
N ALA A 64 12.32 -6.86 -26.90
CA ALA A 64 12.76 -6.08 -25.75
C ALA A 64 14.26 -6.32 -25.51
N THR A 65 15.04 -5.24 -25.43
CA THR A 65 16.47 -5.34 -25.15
C THR A 65 16.65 -5.88 -23.74
N GLU A 66 17.29 -7.05 -23.60
CA GLU A 66 17.56 -7.62 -22.28
C GLU A 66 18.51 -6.70 -21.49
N LEU A 67 18.08 -6.34 -20.28
CA LEU A 67 18.93 -5.58 -19.36
C LEU A 67 20.18 -6.39 -19.01
N THR A 68 21.34 -5.75 -18.99
CA THR A 68 22.58 -6.38 -18.51
C THR A 68 22.48 -6.72 -17.02
N ARG A 69 23.38 -7.57 -16.51
CA ARG A 69 23.41 -7.92 -15.07
C ARG A 69 23.61 -6.68 -14.19
N GLU A 70 24.45 -5.75 -14.64
CA GLU A 70 24.72 -4.48 -13.95
C GLU A 70 23.49 -3.59 -13.96
N GLN A 71 22.81 -3.47 -15.10
CA GLN A 71 21.57 -2.70 -15.20
C GLN A 71 20.49 -3.26 -14.28
N ARG A 72 20.30 -4.59 -14.25
CA ARG A 72 19.36 -5.23 -13.29
C ARG A 72 19.74 -4.94 -11.84
N ARG A 73 21.03 -4.92 -11.51
CA ARG A 73 21.52 -4.58 -10.15
C ARG A 73 21.30 -3.10 -9.84
N PHE A 74 21.50 -2.22 -10.80
CA PHE A 74 21.29 -0.78 -10.69
C PHE A 74 19.82 -0.46 -10.41
N PHE A 75 18.91 -0.98 -11.24
CA PHE A 75 17.46 -0.79 -11.10
C PHE A 75 16.86 -1.43 -9.85
N ARG A 76 17.60 -2.28 -9.14
CA ARG A 76 17.20 -2.78 -7.82
C ARG A 76 17.28 -1.68 -6.75
N TYR A 77 18.23 -0.75 -6.90
CA TYR A 77 18.46 0.30 -5.92
C TYR A 77 17.78 1.62 -6.31
N ASP A 78 17.82 1.99 -7.60
CA ASP A 78 17.14 3.17 -8.17
C ASP A 78 15.62 2.98 -8.14
N ARG A 79 14.98 3.52 -7.09
CA ARG A 79 13.55 3.30 -6.82
C ARG A 79 12.69 4.36 -7.49
N ASN A 80 13.19 5.58 -7.61
CA ASN A 80 12.49 6.69 -8.25
C ASN A 80 12.72 6.73 -9.79
N ARG A 81 13.58 5.85 -10.32
CA ARG A 81 13.90 5.70 -11.74
C ARG A 81 14.51 6.96 -12.36
N ASP A 82 15.29 7.70 -11.58
CA ASP A 82 15.97 8.92 -12.04
C ASP A 82 17.37 8.63 -12.63
N ARG A 83 17.77 7.35 -12.70
CA ARG A 83 19.09 6.88 -13.16
C ARG A 83 20.25 7.36 -12.31
N VAL A 84 20.00 7.71 -11.05
CA VAL A 84 21.01 7.98 -10.03
C VAL A 84 20.72 7.09 -8.83
N ILE A 85 21.76 6.60 -8.15
CA ILE A 85 21.58 5.90 -6.87
C ILE A 85 22.05 6.84 -5.77
N THR A 86 21.12 7.33 -4.99
CA THR A 86 21.41 8.14 -3.81
C THR A 86 21.97 7.28 -2.67
N ARG A 87 22.61 7.91 -1.68
CA ARG A 87 23.07 7.21 -0.46
C ARG A 87 21.92 6.46 0.22
N ASN A 88 20.74 7.08 0.30
CA ASN A 88 19.58 6.49 0.96
C ASN A 88 19.09 5.24 0.22
N GLU A 89 19.04 5.30 -1.11
CA GLU A 89 18.70 4.15 -1.93
C GLU A 89 19.72 3.02 -1.82
N MET A 90 21.02 3.36 -1.81
CA MET A 90 22.08 2.39 -1.58
C MET A 90 21.99 1.73 -0.19
N LEU A 91 21.51 2.46 0.82
CA LEU A 91 21.35 1.98 2.19
C LEU A 91 20.01 1.30 2.47
N SER A 92 19.05 1.34 1.53
CA SER A 92 17.73 0.71 1.68
C SER A 92 17.80 -0.75 2.17
N THR A 93 18.67 -1.57 1.58
CA THR A 93 18.83 -2.98 1.99
C THR A 93 19.35 -3.13 3.41
N ARG A 94 20.09 -2.14 3.93
CA ARG A 94 20.53 -2.11 5.33
C ARG A 94 19.42 -1.65 6.25
N SER A 95 18.58 -0.70 5.80
CA SER A 95 17.42 -0.26 6.58
C SER A 95 16.39 -1.37 6.77
N ASP A 96 16.21 -2.24 5.79
CA ASP A 96 15.34 -3.42 5.91
C ASP A 96 15.91 -4.44 6.91
N GLY A 97 17.23 -4.68 6.84
CA GLY A 97 17.93 -5.51 7.83
C GLY A 97 17.81 -4.95 9.25
N PHE A 98 18.02 -3.65 9.41
CA PHE A 98 17.85 -2.96 10.69
C PHE A 98 16.43 -3.15 11.25
N ARG A 99 15.39 -2.89 10.45
CA ARG A 99 13.98 -3.08 10.84
C ARG A 99 13.63 -4.53 11.17
N SER A 100 14.34 -5.50 10.58
CA SER A 100 14.10 -6.91 10.89
C SER A 100 14.64 -7.32 12.27
N LEU A 101 15.69 -6.62 12.74
CA LEU A 101 16.35 -6.84 14.02
C LEU A 101 15.67 -6.06 15.15
N ASP A 102 15.23 -4.82 14.88
CA ASP A 102 14.51 -3.95 15.83
C ASP A 102 13.09 -4.50 16.08
N LYS A 103 12.91 -5.20 17.20
CA LYS A 103 11.63 -5.85 17.55
C LYS A 103 10.69 -4.92 18.28
N ASP A 104 11.22 -3.96 19.04
CA ASP A 104 10.43 -3.03 19.83
C ASP A 104 10.04 -1.76 19.05
N GLY A 105 10.65 -1.52 17.89
CA GLY A 105 10.33 -0.42 16.98
C GLY A 105 10.82 0.93 17.48
N ASN A 106 11.83 0.96 18.35
CA ASN A 106 12.37 2.19 18.93
C ASN A 106 13.47 2.84 18.08
N ASN A 107 13.79 2.26 16.92
CA ASN A 107 14.87 2.67 16.01
C ASN A 107 16.29 2.59 16.61
N LEU A 108 16.50 1.75 17.62
CA LEU A 108 17.78 1.37 18.20
C LEU A 108 17.86 -0.16 18.19
N LEU A 109 19.08 -0.71 18.19
CA LEU A 109 19.28 -2.13 18.40
C LEU A 109 19.90 -2.32 19.77
N THR A 110 19.21 -3.05 20.63
CA THR A 110 19.81 -3.62 21.84
C THR A 110 20.89 -4.64 21.46
N PHE A 111 21.72 -5.03 22.43
CA PHE A 111 22.80 -5.99 22.17
C PHE A 111 22.24 -7.33 21.70
N GLU A 112 21.15 -7.78 22.33
CA GLU A 112 20.43 -9.00 22.02
C GLU A 112 19.84 -8.96 20.60
N GLU A 113 19.20 -7.86 20.22
CA GLU A 113 18.65 -7.69 18.86
C GLU A 113 19.74 -7.62 17.79
N TRP A 114 20.84 -6.94 18.07
CA TRP A 114 21.97 -6.88 17.13
C TRP A 114 22.65 -8.24 16.96
N ALA A 115 22.75 -9.00 18.05
CA ALA A 115 23.38 -10.32 18.08
C ALA A 115 22.39 -11.48 17.85
N VAL A 116 21.24 -11.24 17.20
CA VAL A 116 20.16 -12.23 17.06
C VAL A 116 20.66 -13.59 16.55
N THR A 117 21.58 -13.61 15.58
CA THR A 117 22.11 -14.86 15.02
C THR A 117 22.96 -15.65 16.01
N THR A 118 23.60 -14.94 16.94
CA THR A 118 24.41 -15.56 18.00
C THR A 118 23.51 -16.03 19.14
N ALA A 119 22.50 -15.23 19.50
CA ALA A 119 21.49 -15.60 20.48
C ALA A 119 20.72 -16.85 20.05
N GLU A 120 20.18 -16.88 18.83
CA GLU A 120 19.48 -18.05 18.28
C GLU A 120 20.36 -19.31 18.23
N ARG A 121 21.66 -19.15 17.91
CA ARG A 121 22.60 -20.28 17.93
C ARG A 121 22.88 -20.79 19.34
N PHE A 122 22.94 -19.87 20.30
CA PHE A 122 23.14 -20.21 21.70
C PHE A 122 21.92 -20.97 22.22
N GLU A 123 20.72 -20.40 22.06
CA GLU A 123 19.45 -21.01 22.45
C GLU A 123 19.22 -22.35 21.77
N GLY A 124 19.61 -22.50 20.50
CA GLY A 124 19.52 -23.77 19.79
C GLY A 124 20.52 -24.84 20.26
N ALA A 125 21.59 -24.45 20.94
CA ALA A 125 22.62 -25.36 21.44
C ALA A 125 22.45 -25.70 22.93
N ASP A 126 21.87 -24.80 23.72
CA ASP A 126 21.56 -24.97 25.14
C ASP A 126 20.35 -25.91 25.29
N ALA A 127 20.61 -27.20 25.45
CA ALA A 127 19.57 -28.23 25.41
C ALA A 127 18.82 -28.34 26.74
N ASP A 128 19.44 -27.93 27.85
CA ASP A 128 18.86 -27.98 29.19
C ASP A 128 18.34 -26.63 29.70
N GLY A 129 18.68 -25.51 29.02
CA GLY A 129 18.17 -24.18 29.28
C GLY A 129 18.80 -23.51 30.50
N ASP A 130 20.01 -23.91 30.88
CA ASP A 130 20.71 -23.39 32.06
C ASP A 130 21.47 -22.08 31.79
N GLY A 131 21.47 -21.60 30.54
CA GLY A 131 22.15 -20.38 30.12
C GLY A 131 23.66 -20.56 30.01
N LYS A 132 24.16 -21.79 29.89
CA LYS A 132 25.56 -22.14 29.66
C LYS A 132 25.61 -23.17 28.52
N LEU A 133 26.80 -23.32 27.92
CA LEU A 133 27.04 -24.39 26.95
C LEU A 133 28.12 -25.30 27.49
N THR A 134 27.80 -26.57 27.67
CA THR A 134 28.79 -27.61 27.87
C THR A 134 29.60 -27.84 26.58
N PRO A 135 30.80 -28.44 26.65
CA PRO A 135 31.57 -28.76 25.43
C PRO A 135 30.80 -29.60 24.41
N LYS A 136 29.88 -30.45 24.88
CA LYS A 136 29.04 -31.29 24.04
C LYS A 136 27.97 -30.47 23.30
N GLU A 137 27.35 -29.52 23.99
CA GLU A 137 26.36 -28.60 23.41
C GLU A 137 27.01 -27.60 22.47
N PHE A 138 28.14 -27.01 22.86
CA PHE A 138 28.87 -26.06 22.02
C PHE A 138 29.27 -26.68 20.67
N ALA A 139 29.63 -27.96 20.64
CA ALA A 139 29.96 -28.67 19.41
C ALA A 139 28.83 -28.67 18.36
N THR A 140 27.57 -28.52 18.78
CA THR A 140 26.40 -28.45 17.88
C THR A 140 26.31 -27.12 17.12
N THR A 141 26.94 -26.06 17.64
CA THR A 141 26.98 -24.72 16.99
C THR A 141 27.91 -24.66 15.78
N ALA A 142 28.68 -25.72 15.52
CA ALA A 142 29.66 -25.75 14.45
C ALA A 142 29.01 -25.49 13.07
N PRO A 143 29.60 -24.63 12.23
CA PRO A 143 29.07 -24.38 10.90
C PRO A 143 29.08 -25.68 10.10
N LYS A 144 27.93 -26.02 9.49
CA LYS A 144 27.84 -27.20 8.63
C LYS A 144 28.87 -27.08 7.50
N PRO A 145 29.73 -28.10 7.27
CA PRO A 145 30.71 -28.04 6.20
C PRO A 145 29.99 -27.75 4.89
N GLY A 146 30.42 -26.68 4.21
CA GLY A 146 29.80 -26.26 2.97
C GLY A 146 29.76 -27.42 1.97
N ALA A 147 28.59 -27.67 1.39
CA ALA A 147 28.46 -28.67 0.35
C ALA A 147 29.48 -28.34 -0.76
N LYS A 148 30.39 -29.27 -1.06
CA LYS A 148 31.32 -29.10 -2.18
C LYS A 148 30.48 -28.88 -3.43
N LYS A 149 30.52 -27.67 -4.00
CA LYS A 149 29.86 -27.42 -5.27
C LYS A 149 30.46 -28.39 -6.27
N ALA A 150 29.63 -29.25 -6.85
CA ALA A 150 30.05 -30.05 -8.00
C ALA A 150 30.57 -29.06 -9.03
N SER A 151 31.86 -29.15 -9.37
CA SER A 151 32.40 -28.35 -10.46
C SER A 151 31.62 -28.76 -11.70
N CYS A 152 30.77 -27.86 -12.21
CA CYS A 152 30.17 -28.06 -13.52
C CYS A 152 31.33 -28.24 -14.50
N ARG A 153 31.47 -29.46 -15.03
CA ARG A 153 32.30 -29.73 -16.20
C ARG A 153 31.46 -29.37 -17.41
N CYS A 154 31.65 -28.16 -17.93
CA CYS A 154 31.26 -27.79 -19.28
C CYS A 154 32.53 -27.67 -20.11
#